data_AF-A0A1E9B7R5-F1
#
_entry.id   AF-A0A1E9B7R5-F1
#
_cell.length_a   1.000
_cell.length_b   1.000
_cell.length_c   1.000
_cell.angle_alpha   90.00
_cell.angle_beta   90.00
_cell.angle_gamma   90.00
#
_symmetry.space_group_name_H-M   'P 1'
#
loop_
_entity.id
_entity.type
_entity.pdbx_description
1 polymer ?
#
loop_
_entity_poly.entity_id
_entity_poly.type
_entity_poly.pdbx_seq_one_letter_code
_entity_poly.pdbx_strand_id
1 'polypeptide(L)'
;MGGFFGTVSKSSCVTDLFYGTDYNSHLGTKRGGLATYSQEKGFIRSIHNLESTYFRSKFEGELDKFKGNAGIGIISDTDAQPIIINSHLGRFAIVTVAKIANIQELEEELLNQNMHFAELSSSNTNQTELIALLIIQGRTFTEGIENVFKHIKGSCSMLILTEDGSVIAARDKWGRTPVVIGKKEDAYAATSESSSFPNLDYEIERYLGPGEIVRMYADRIEQLRQPNEEMQICSFLWVYYGFPTSCYEGKNVEEVRFTSGMKMGQKDESEVDCVCGIPDSGVGMALGYAEGKGVPYHRAISKYTPTWPRSFTPSNQEMRSLVAKMKLIPNRAMLQGKRLLFCDDSIVRGTQLRDNVKILYDYGAKEVHMRIACPPLIYACPFVGFSASKNALELITRRIIKELEGDENKNLEKYATTGSPEYEKMVDIIAERFGLSSLKFNTLETLIEAIGLPKCKVCTHCFDGSSHF
;
A
#
# COMPACT_ATOMS: atom_id res chain seq x y z
N MET A 1 1.05 5.40 -5.01
CA MET A 1 0.17 4.71 -4.05
C MET A 1 -1.08 5.55 -3.87
N GLY A 2 -2.10 4.98 -3.23
CA GLY A 2 -3.31 5.70 -2.89
C GLY A 2 -4.32 4.75 -2.25
N GLY A 3 -5.39 5.34 -1.74
CA GLY A 3 -6.54 4.61 -1.21
C GLY A 3 -7.80 5.43 -1.43
N PHE A 4 -8.87 4.76 -1.83
CA PHE A 4 -10.16 5.40 -2.05
C PHE A 4 -11.19 5.01 -0.99
N PHE A 5 -12.22 5.83 -0.90
CA PHE A 5 -13.45 5.53 -0.21
C PHE A 5 -14.60 6.06 -1.06
N GLY A 6 -15.64 5.26 -1.28
CA GLY A 6 -16.88 5.70 -1.89
C GLY A 6 -18.06 5.15 -1.10
N THR A 7 -19.14 5.90 -1.08
CA THR A 7 -20.33 5.55 -0.31
C THR A 7 -21.59 5.97 -1.06
N VAL A 8 -22.64 5.18 -0.89
CA VAL A 8 -24.00 5.48 -1.34
C VAL A 8 -24.93 5.23 -0.16
N SER A 9 -25.72 6.24 0.20
CA SER A 9 -26.62 6.22 1.37
C SER A 9 -28.02 6.72 1.00
N LYS A 10 -29.03 6.36 1.80
CA LYS A 10 -30.37 6.97 1.70
C LYS A 10 -30.39 8.42 2.20
N SER A 11 -29.37 8.81 2.97
CA SER A 11 -29.19 10.14 3.54
C SER A 11 -27.88 10.78 3.06
N SER A 12 -27.55 11.97 3.55
CA SER A 12 -26.33 12.65 3.12
C SER A 12 -25.09 11.82 3.46
N CYS A 13 -24.27 11.54 2.44
CA CYS A 13 -23.08 10.69 2.59
C CYS A 13 -21.81 11.50 2.92
N VAL A 14 -21.91 12.82 3.09
CA VAL A 14 -20.75 13.73 3.14
C VAL A 14 -19.81 13.40 4.30
N THR A 15 -20.37 13.16 5.50
CA THR A 15 -19.58 12.83 6.70
C THR A 15 -18.85 11.50 6.54
N ASP A 16 -19.56 10.46 6.11
CA ASP A 16 -18.98 9.13 5.83
C ASP A 16 -17.87 9.22 4.78
N LEU A 17 -18.12 9.96 3.70
CA LEU A 17 -17.15 10.13 2.62
C LEU A 17 -15.89 10.86 3.11
N PHE A 18 -16.05 11.93 3.88
CA PHE A 18 -14.94 12.72 4.41
C PHE A 18 -14.06 11.89 5.34
N TYR A 19 -14.64 11.29 6.39
CA TYR A 19 -13.86 10.49 7.33
C TYR A 19 -13.38 9.18 6.70
N GLY A 20 -14.19 8.50 5.89
CA GLY A 20 -13.79 7.28 5.20
C GLY A 20 -12.58 7.48 4.29
N THR A 21 -12.52 8.62 3.60
CA THR A 21 -11.34 9.01 2.80
C THR A 21 -10.14 9.34 3.70
N ASP A 22 -10.35 10.08 4.79
CA ASP A 22 -9.27 10.48 5.71
C ASP A 22 -8.49 9.28 6.30
N TYR A 23 -9.17 8.17 6.62
CA TYR A 23 -8.51 6.97 7.16
C TYR A 23 -7.51 6.34 6.16
N ASN A 24 -7.69 6.61 4.87
CA ASN A 24 -6.75 6.21 3.82
C ASN A 24 -5.51 7.13 3.73
N SER A 25 -5.36 8.15 4.59
CA SER A 25 -4.25 9.12 4.57
C SER A 25 -2.86 8.50 4.76
N HIS A 26 -2.76 7.26 5.24
CA HIS A 26 -1.48 6.56 5.35
C HIS A 26 -1.05 5.90 4.03
N LEU A 27 -1.96 5.79 3.06
CA LEU A 27 -1.73 5.18 1.74
C LEU A 27 -1.26 6.17 0.67
N GLY A 28 -1.19 7.46 1.00
CA GLY A 28 -0.59 8.47 0.13
C GLY A 28 -0.36 9.79 0.84
N THR A 29 0.46 10.65 0.24
CA THR A 29 1.01 11.83 0.92
C THR A 29 0.91 13.12 0.12
N LYS A 30 0.45 13.08 -1.15
CA LYS A 30 0.56 14.24 -2.03
C LYS A 30 -0.75 14.97 -2.27
N ARG A 31 -1.82 14.23 -2.51
CA ARG A 31 -3.09 14.80 -2.93
C ARG A 31 -4.25 14.10 -2.23
N GLY A 32 -5.30 14.87 -1.96
CA GLY A 32 -6.58 14.39 -1.49
C GLY A 32 -7.68 14.99 -2.34
N GLY A 33 -8.75 14.26 -2.56
CA GLY A 33 -9.89 14.76 -3.32
C GLY A 33 -11.20 14.10 -2.94
N LEU A 34 -12.27 14.85 -3.09
CA LEU A 34 -13.65 14.40 -2.87
C LEU A 34 -14.52 14.82 -4.05
N ALA A 35 -15.46 13.96 -4.43
CA ALA A 35 -16.56 14.30 -5.32
C ALA A 35 -17.87 13.71 -4.81
N THR A 36 -18.93 14.52 -4.79
CA THR A 36 -20.30 14.07 -4.52
C THR A 36 -21.21 14.39 -5.71
N TYR A 37 -22.33 13.68 -5.78
CA TYR A 37 -23.37 13.96 -6.75
C TYR A 37 -24.71 14.22 -6.05
N SER A 38 -25.38 15.28 -6.47
CA SER A 38 -26.76 15.57 -6.09
C SER A 38 -27.58 15.95 -7.32
N GLN A 39 -28.86 15.57 -7.36
CA GLN A 39 -29.73 15.93 -8.48
C GLN A 39 -29.89 17.45 -8.64
N GLU A 40 -29.85 18.20 -7.54
CA GLU A 40 -30.01 19.66 -7.55
C GLU A 40 -28.76 20.40 -8.06
N LYS A 41 -27.55 20.00 -7.62
CA LYS A 41 -26.30 20.72 -7.91
C LYS A 41 -25.39 20.02 -8.90
N GLY A 42 -25.74 18.81 -9.34
CA GLY A 42 -24.86 17.94 -10.13
C GLY A 42 -23.63 17.49 -9.32
N PHE A 43 -22.50 17.36 -10.02
CA PHE A 43 -21.21 16.99 -9.41
C PHE A 43 -20.57 18.17 -8.68
N ILE A 44 -20.15 17.93 -7.44
CA ILE A 44 -19.39 18.87 -6.62
C ILE A 44 -18.04 18.21 -6.32
N ARG A 45 -16.93 18.87 -6.68
CA ARG A 45 -15.58 18.32 -6.54
C ARG A 45 -14.62 19.31 -5.88
N SER A 46 -13.73 18.81 -5.04
CA SER A 46 -12.57 19.55 -4.55
C SER A 46 -11.33 18.64 -4.49
N ILE A 47 -10.15 19.21 -4.75
CA ILE A 47 -8.86 18.53 -4.73
C ILE A 47 -7.83 19.44 -4.06
N HIS A 48 -7.07 18.92 -3.10
CA HIS A 48 -6.06 19.65 -2.36
C HIS A 48 -4.70 18.96 -2.38
N ASN A 49 -3.64 19.76 -2.28
CA ASN A 49 -2.29 19.28 -1.97
C ASN A 49 -2.19 18.97 -0.47
N LEU A 50 -1.68 17.78 -0.13
CA LEU A 50 -1.47 17.26 1.23
C LEU A 50 0.00 17.18 1.65
N GLU A 51 0.94 17.59 0.79
CA GLU A 51 2.38 17.49 1.05
C GLU A 51 2.82 18.31 2.25
N SER A 52 2.03 19.28 2.70
CA SER A 52 2.34 20.16 3.84
C SER A 52 1.26 20.20 4.92
N THR A 53 0.16 19.46 4.78
CA THR A 53 -0.98 19.53 5.70
C THR A 53 -1.83 18.26 5.61
N TYR A 54 -2.44 17.86 6.73
CA TYR A 54 -3.38 16.74 6.76
C TYR A 54 -4.64 16.97 5.92
N PHE A 55 -5.22 15.87 5.45
CA PHE A 55 -6.47 15.86 4.69
C PHE A 55 -7.58 16.62 5.41
N ARG A 56 -7.86 16.28 6.68
CA ARG A 56 -8.94 16.94 7.45
C ARG A 56 -8.87 18.46 7.42
N SER A 57 -7.72 19.03 7.75
CA SER A 57 -7.54 20.48 7.84
C SER A 57 -7.73 21.19 6.50
N LYS A 58 -7.58 20.49 5.37
CA LYS A 58 -7.82 21.05 4.03
C LYS A 58 -9.29 21.05 3.62
N PHE A 59 -10.06 20.07 4.07
CA PHE A 59 -11.45 19.86 3.61
C PHE A 59 -12.51 20.30 4.63
N GLU A 60 -12.20 20.37 5.93
CA GLU A 60 -13.18 20.66 7.00
C GLU A 60 -13.93 21.97 6.78
N GLY A 61 -13.23 23.04 6.38
CA GLY A 61 -13.83 24.35 6.09
C GLY A 61 -14.68 24.42 4.81
N GLU A 62 -14.79 23.35 4.04
CA GLU A 62 -15.58 23.30 2.81
C GLU A 62 -16.59 22.16 2.75
N LEU A 63 -16.76 21.41 3.85
CA LEU A 63 -17.73 20.30 3.92
C LEU A 63 -19.15 20.74 3.55
N ASP A 64 -19.54 21.96 3.94
CA ASP A 64 -20.87 22.52 3.63
C ASP A 64 -21.15 22.67 2.13
N LYS A 65 -20.09 22.73 1.29
CA LYS A 65 -20.22 22.80 -0.16
C LYS A 65 -20.69 21.47 -0.74
N PHE A 66 -20.27 20.35 -0.16
CA PHE A 66 -20.63 19.02 -0.62
C PHE A 66 -22.08 18.71 -0.26
N LYS A 67 -22.81 18.13 -1.23
CA LYS A 67 -24.21 17.73 -1.10
C LYS A 67 -24.41 16.43 -1.86
N GLY A 68 -25.40 15.67 -1.41
CA GLY A 68 -25.80 14.42 -2.05
C GLY A 68 -25.65 13.21 -1.16
N ASN A 69 -26.09 12.10 -1.73
CA ASN A 69 -26.25 10.80 -1.10
C ASN A 69 -25.26 9.77 -1.65
N ALA A 70 -24.48 10.14 -2.67
CA ALA A 70 -23.43 9.33 -3.24
C ALA A 70 -22.17 10.18 -3.46
N GLY A 71 -21.02 9.57 -3.20
CA GLY A 71 -19.75 10.24 -3.41
C GLY A 71 -18.55 9.30 -3.37
N ILE A 72 -17.45 9.79 -3.92
CA ILE A 72 -16.16 9.11 -4.01
C ILE A 72 -15.05 10.05 -3.58
N GLY A 73 -14.02 9.50 -2.95
CA GLY A 73 -12.91 10.24 -2.40
C GLY A 73 -11.64 9.41 -2.49
N ILE A 74 -10.50 10.11 -2.53
CA ILE A 74 -9.21 9.48 -2.70
C ILE A 74 -8.08 10.24 -2.02
N ILE A 75 -7.14 9.46 -1.47
CA ILE A 75 -5.78 9.88 -1.14
C ILE A 75 -4.85 9.34 -2.23
N SER A 76 -3.99 10.20 -2.78
CA SER A 76 -3.13 9.89 -3.93
C SER A 76 -1.70 10.40 -3.74
N ASP A 77 -0.73 9.62 -4.19
CA ASP A 77 0.70 10.01 -4.28
C ASP A 77 1.09 10.63 -5.62
N THR A 78 0.19 10.62 -6.60
CA THR A 78 0.51 10.98 -7.98
C THR A 78 -0.45 12.05 -8.46
N ASP A 79 -1.59 11.61 -8.97
CA ASP A 79 -2.48 12.38 -9.82
C ASP A 79 -3.53 13.12 -9.00
N ALA A 80 -3.99 14.26 -9.53
CA ALA A 80 -5.13 14.98 -8.96
C ALA A 80 -6.39 14.23 -9.40
N GLN A 81 -7.16 13.81 -8.40
CA GLN A 81 -8.38 13.04 -8.57
C GLN A 81 -9.35 13.47 -7.46
N PRO A 82 -10.68 13.35 -7.63
CA PRO A 82 -11.40 12.72 -8.76
C PRO A 82 -11.32 13.49 -10.09
N ILE A 83 -11.47 12.80 -11.23
CA ILE A 83 -11.65 13.45 -12.54
C ILE A 83 -13.12 13.35 -12.95
N ILE A 84 -13.71 14.44 -13.46
CA ILE A 84 -15.07 14.43 -14.00
C ILE A 84 -14.98 14.38 -15.52
N ILE A 85 -15.62 13.38 -16.12
CA ILE A 85 -15.61 13.12 -17.56
C ILE A 85 -17.03 13.27 -18.09
N ASN A 86 -17.17 13.81 -19.30
CA ASN A 86 -18.42 13.88 -20.03
C ASN A 86 -18.24 13.12 -21.35
N SER A 87 -18.93 11.99 -21.52
CA SER A 87 -18.82 11.15 -22.72
C SER A 87 -20.17 10.56 -23.13
N HIS A 88 -20.18 9.65 -24.11
CA HIS A 88 -21.39 8.92 -24.51
C HIS A 88 -21.92 7.97 -23.41
N LEU A 89 -21.12 7.66 -22.38
CA LEU A 89 -21.56 6.94 -21.20
C LEU A 89 -22.29 7.83 -20.18
N GLY A 90 -22.46 9.12 -20.50
CA GLY A 90 -22.96 10.16 -19.60
C GLY A 90 -21.82 10.90 -18.89
N ARG A 91 -22.18 11.73 -17.91
CA ARG A 91 -21.19 12.39 -17.05
C ARG A 91 -20.90 11.52 -15.83
N PHE A 92 -19.64 11.36 -15.48
CA PHE A 92 -19.24 10.59 -14.30
C PHE A 92 -17.98 11.16 -13.67
N ALA A 93 -17.81 10.92 -12.37
CA ALA A 93 -16.54 11.16 -11.69
C ALA A 93 -15.81 9.83 -11.46
N ILE A 94 -14.48 9.83 -11.56
CA ILE A 94 -13.67 8.62 -11.39
C ILE A 94 -12.48 8.87 -10.45
N VAL A 95 -12.19 7.87 -9.62
CA VAL A 95 -10.94 7.74 -8.86
C VAL A 95 -10.32 6.37 -9.12
N THR A 96 -8.99 6.31 -9.14
CA THR A 96 -8.21 5.12 -9.44
C THR A 96 -7.04 4.96 -8.49
N VAL A 97 -6.81 3.72 -8.05
CA VAL A 97 -5.56 3.28 -7.44
C VAL A 97 -4.89 2.38 -8.48
N ALA A 98 -3.88 2.93 -9.15
CA ALA A 98 -3.28 2.28 -10.30
C ALA A 98 -1.75 2.31 -10.31
N LYS A 99 -1.19 1.36 -11.06
CA LYS A 99 0.19 1.34 -11.53
C LYS A 99 0.16 0.82 -12.96
N ILE A 100 0.54 1.68 -13.90
CA ILE A 100 0.51 1.38 -15.34
C ILE A 100 1.96 1.33 -15.81
N ALA A 101 2.48 0.13 -16.09
CA ALA A 101 3.86 -0.06 -16.54
C ALA A 101 4.03 0.33 -18.01
N ASN A 102 2.98 0.21 -18.82
CA ASN A 102 2.94 0.56 -20.23
C ASN A 102 2.21 1.89 -20.51
N ILE A 103 2.37 2.88 -19.63
CA ILE A 103 1.62 4.16 -19.76
C ILE A 103 1.93 4.89 -21.07
N GLN A 104 3.20 4.88 -21.52
CA GLN A 104 3.63 5.54 -22.75
C GLN A 104 3.06 4.85 -24.00
N GLU A 105 3.05 3.51 -24.03
CA GLU A 105 2.45 2.69 -25.10
C GLU A 105 0.96 3.05 -25.26
N LEU A 106 0.22 3.10 -24.15
CA LEU A 106 -1.21 3.41 -24.17
C LEU A 106 -1.50 4.88 -24.51
N GLU A 107 -0.65 5.81 -24.07
CA GLU A 107 -0.74 7.22 -24.45
C GLU A 107 -0.60 7.40 -25.97
N GLU A 108 0.43 6.80 -26.57
CA GLU A 108 0.66 6.85 -28.02
C GLU A 108 -0.52 6.24 -28.80
N GLU A 109 -1.04 5.10 -28.34
CA GLU A 109 -2.22 4.45 -28.94
C GLU A 109 -3.46 5.37 -28.91
N LEU A 110 -3.73 6.02 -27.79
CA LEU A 110 -4.87 6.92 -27.63
C LEU A 110 -4.73 8.21 -28.46
N LEU A 111 -3.53 8.78 -28.52
CA LEU A 111 -3.23 9.95 -29.36
C LEU A 111 -3.40 9.60 -30.85
N ASN A 112 -2.97 8.42 -31.28
CA ASN A 112 -3.15 7.94 -32.66
C ASN A 112 -4.63 7.70 -33.02
N GLN A 113 -5.50 7.53 -32.02
CA GLN A 113 -6.95 7.48 -32.20
C GLN A 113 -7.61 8.87 -32.17
N ASN A 114 -6.83 9.94 -32.20
CA ASN A 114 -7.28 11.34 -32.09
C ASN A 114 -7.94 11.68 -30.75
N MET A 115 -7.66 10.93 -29.69
CA MET A 115 -7.97 11.36 -28.33
C MET A 115 -6.93 12.39 -27.87
N HIS A 116 -7.28 13.18 -26.86
CA HIS A 116 -6.36 14.15 -26.26
C HIS A 116 -6.36 13.98 -24.73
N PHE A 117 -5.25 14.38 -24.11
CA PHE A 117 -5.12 14.47 -22.66
C PHE A 117 -5.18 15.94 -22.26
N ALA A 118 -6.12 16.29 -21.39
CA ALA A 118 -6.30 17.63 -20.85
C ALA A 118 -5.64 17.78 -19.48
N GLU A 119 -5.44 16.69 -18.74
CA GLU A 119 -4.86 16.69 -17.40
C GLU A 119 -3.40 16.22 -17.45
N LEU A 120 -2.48 17.08 -17.00
CA LEU A 120 -1.06 16.73 -16.88
C LEU A 120 -0.68 16.52 -15.40
N SER A 121 0.00 15.42 -15.12
CA SER A 121 0.58 15.12 -13.82
C SER A 121 2.09 15.34 -13.83
N SER A 122 2.51 16.55 -13.44
CA SER A 122 3.93 16.93 -13.40
C SER A 122 4.65 16.66 -14.74
N SER A 123 4.03 17.11 -15.84
CA SER A 123 4.50 16.92 -17.22
C SER A 123 4.50 15.48 -17.75
N ASN A 124 3.78 14.56 -17.09
CA ASN A 124 3.49 13.22 -17.60
C ASN A 124 1.97 13.02 -17.69
N THR A 125 1.56 12.02 -18.47
CA THR A 125 0.17 11.60 -18.62
C THR A 125 -0.47 11.27 -17.28
N ASN A 126 -1.63 11.88 -17.01
CA ASN A 126 -2.43 11.57 -15.84
C ASN A 126 -3.02 10.16 -16.00
N GLN A 127 -2.67 9.27 -15.07
CA GLN A 127 -3.07 7.86 -15.14
C GLN A 127 -4.60 7.69 -15.13
N THR A 128 -5.30 8.49 -14.33
CA THR A 128 -6.75 8.43 -14.19
C THR A 128 -7.46 8.91 -15.44
N GLU A 129 -6.93 9.94 -16.11
CA GLU A 129 -7.47 10.39 -17.39
C GLU A 129 -7.28 9.31 -18.46
N LEU A 130 -6.10 8.70 -18.55
CA LEU A 130 -5.85 7.58 -19.46
C LEU A 130 -6.82 6.42 -19.23
N ILE A 131 -7.03 6.04 -17.95
CA ILE A 131 -8.00 5.00 -17.59
C ILE A 131 -9.41 5.40 -18.02
N ALA A 132 -9.82 6.66 -17.81
CA ALA A 132 -11.12 7.14 -18.25
C ALA A 132 -11.27 7.08 -19.77
N LEU A 133 -10.22 7.43 -20.53
CA LEU A 133 -10.22 7.35 -21.99
C LEU A 133 -10.41 5.90 -22.49
N LEU A 134 -9.78 4.92 -21.84
CA LEU A 134 -10.02 3.50 -22.13
C LEU A 134 -11.46 3.07 -21.82
N ILE A 135 -12.04 3.58 -20.73
CA ILE A 135 -13.43 3.27 -20.33
C ILE A 135 -14.42 3.80 -21.38
N ILE A 136 -14.22 5.03 -21.87
CA ILE A 136 -15.11 5.63 -22.86
C ILE A 136 -14.90 5.07 -24.29
N GLN A 137 -14.13 4.01 -24.46
CA GLN A 137 -14.15 3.24 -25.72
C GLN A 137 -15.22 2.13 -25.69
N GLY A 138 -15.70 1.73 -24.51
CA GLY A 138 -16.76 0.73 -24.36
C GLY A 138 -18.15 1.32 -24.55
N ARG A 139 -19.14 0.49 -24.94
CA ARG A 139 -20.55 0.95 -25.06
C ARG A 139 -21.24 1.06 -23.71
N THR A 140 -20.75 0.34 -22.72
CA THR A 140 -21.19 0.37 -21.33
C THR A 140 -19.97 0.57 -20.41
N PHE A 141 -20.19 0.96 -19.15
CA PHE A 141 -19.11 1.01 -18.16
C PHE A 141 -18.40 -0.35 -18.01
N THR A 142 -19.15 -1.46 -18.02
CA THR A 142 -18.58 -2.81 -17.92
C THR A 142 -17.64 -3.11 -19.08
N GLU A 143 -18.07 -2.85 -20.33
CA GLU A 143 -17.21 -3.01 -21.51
C GLU A 143 -15.99 -2.10 -21.48
N GLY A 144 -16.17 -0.86 -21.02
CA GLY A 144 -15.08 0.11 -20.85
C GLY A 144 -14.04 -0.33 -19.83
N ILE A 145 -14.48 -0.86 -18.69
CA ILE A 145 -13.59 -1.39 -17.65
C ILE A 145 -12.89 -2.67 -18.14
N GLU A 146 -13.53 -3.50 -18.95
CA GLU A 146 -12.86 -4.64 -19.61
C GLU A 146 -11.71 -4.19 -20.55
N ASN A 147 -11.83 -3.03 -21.21
CA ASN A 147 -10.70 -2.45 -21.94
C ASN A 147 -9.53 -2.12 -21.01
N VAL A 148 -9.80 -1.59 -19.81
CA VAL A 148 -8.77 -1.33 -18.80
C VAL A 148 -8.07 -2.63 -18.40
N PHE A 149 -8.83 -3.69 -18.10
CA PHE A 149 -8.27 -5.00 -17.74
C PHE A 149 -7.46 -5.65 -18.85
N LYS A 150 -7.83 -5.41 -20.11
CA LYS A 150 -7.15 -5.97 -21.28
C LYS A 150 -5.82 -5.29 -21.59
N HIS A 151 -5.76 -3.96 -21.51
CA HIS A 151 -4.63 -3.19 -22.05
C HIS A 151 -3.62 -2.74 -20.97
N ILE A 152 -4.02 -2.60 -19.71
CA ILE A 152 -3.10 -2.17 -18.65
C ILE A 152 -2.19 -3.32 -18.22
N LYS A 153 -0.88 -3.14 -18.39
CA LYS A 153 0.16 -3.94 -17.75
C LYS A 153 0.43 -3.36 -16.37
N GLY A 154 -0.15 -3.96 -15.33
CA GLY A 154 0.02 -3.54 -13.95
C GLY A 154 -1.22 -3.83 -13.10
N SER A 155 -1.72 -2.84 -12.37
CA SER A 155 -2.99 -2.95 -11.65
C SER A 155 -3.76 -1.63 -11.71
N CYS A 156 -5.09 -1.73 -11.68
CA CYS A 156 -5.99 -0.58 -11.63
C CYS A 156 -7.31 -1.00 -10.98
N SER A 157 -7.51 -0.59 -9.73
CA SER A 157 -8.83 -0.61 -9.08
C SER A 157 -9.42 0.79 -9.10
N MET A 158 -10.73 0.91 -9.17
CA MET A 158 -11.40 2.20 -9.38
C MET A 158 -12.78 2.28 -8.75
N LEU A 159 -13.20 3.51 -8.47
CA LEU A 159 -14.59 3.85 -8.20
C LEU A 159 -15.08 4.88 -9.23
N ILE A 160 -16.30 4.70 -9.73
CA ILE A 160 -16.96 5.60 -10.66
C ILE A 160 -18.29 6.05 -10.05
N LEU A 161 -18.47 7.36 -9.89
CA LEU A 161 -19.71 7.99 -9.42
C LEU A 161 -20.51 8.46 -10.63
N THR A 162 -21.77 8.02 -10.75
CA THR A 162 -22.66 8.29 -11.89
C THR A 162 -23.81 9.22 -11.52
N GLU A 163 -24.44 9.84 -12.54
CA GLU A 163 -25.56 10.79 -12.36
C GLU A 163 -26.85 10.15 -11.83
N ASP A 164 -26.99 8.82 -11.85
CA ASP A 164 -28.10 8.12 -11.20
C ASP A 164 -27.91 8.00 -9.67
N GLY A 165 -26.82 8.57 -9.13
CA GLY A 165 -26.51 8.53 -7.71
C GLY A 165 -26.00 7.16 -7.24
N SER A 166 -25.44 6.35 -8.15
CA SER A 166 -24.78 5.08 -7.82
C SER A 166 -23.25 5.20 -7.89
N VAL A 167 -22.58 4.23 -7.27
CA VAL A 167 -21.11 4.08 -7.35
C VAL A 167 -20.78 2.70 -7.93
N ILE A 168 -20.08 2.68 -9.06
CA ILE A 168 -19.49 1.47 -9.61
C ILE A 168 -18.13 1.25 -8.96
N ALA A 169 -17.91 0.08 -8.38
CA ALA A 169 -16.62 -0.34 -7.84
C ALA A 169 -16.07 -1.49 -8.68
N ALA A 170 -14.83 -1.35 -9.14
CA ALA A 170 -14.15 -2.38 -9.92
C ALA A 170 -12.77 -2.66 -9.33
N ARG A 171 -12.49 -3.95 -9.09
CA ARG A 171 -11.18 -4.42 -8.63
C ARG A 171 -10.32 -4.81 -9.81
N ASP A 172 -9.02 -4.55 -9.72
CA ASP A 172 -8.06 -4.90 -10.78
C ASP A 172 -8.14 -6.39 -11.17
N LYS A 173 -7.78 -6.70 -12.43
CA LYS A 173 -7.92 -8.02 -13.06
C LYS A 173 -7.42 -9.20 -12.22
N TRP A 174 -6.36 -9.00 -11.44
CA TRP A 174 -5.71 -10.04 -10.62
C TRP A 174 -5.97 -9.87 -9.12
N GLY A 175 -6.73 -8.86 -8.72
CA GLY A 175 -6.98 -8.52 -7.32
C GLY A 175 -5.70 -8.14 -6.56
N ARG A 176 -4.70 -7.56 -7.23
CA ARG A 176 -3.44 -7.08 -6.65
C ARG A 176 -3.68 -6.10 -5.51
N THR A 177 -4.66 -5.22 -5.71
CA THR A 177 -5.10 -4.19 -4.78
C THR A 177 -6.46 -4.55 -4.19
N PRO A 178 -6.73 -4.19 -2.93
CA PRO A 178 -7.99 -4.54 -2.27
C PRO A 178 -9.13 -3.59 -2.66
N VAL A 179 -10.35 -4.14 -2.74
CA VAL A 179 -11.61 -3.38 -2.72
C VAL A 179 -12.57 -4.10 -1.77
N VAL A 180 -12.80 -3.48 -0.62
CA VAL A 180 -13.63 -4.01 0.46
C VAL A 180 -14.98 -3.31 0.42
N ILE A 181 -16.07 -4.09 0.44
CA ILE A 181 -17.43 -3.58 0.55
C ILE A 181 -17.86 -3.61 2.01
N GLY A 182 -18.27 -2.45 2.51
CA GLY A 182 -18.89 -2.29 3.82
C GLY A 182 -20.38 -2.07 3.70
N LYS A 183 -21.14 -2.53 4.69
CA LYS A 183 -22.58 -2.29 4.81
C LYS A 183 -22.92 -1.74 6.18
N LYS A 184 -23.83 -0.78 6.20
CA LYS A 184 -24.61 -0.39 7.39
C LYS A 184 -26.07 -0.22 7.01
N GLU A 185 -26.94 0.02 7.99
CA GLU A 185 -28.41 -0.03 7.83
C GLU A 185 -28.94 0.67 6.57
N ASP A 186 -28.44 1.88 6.27
CA ASP A 186 -28.91 2.71 5.16
C ASP A 186 -27.81 3.11 4.16
N ALA A 187 -26.69 2.37 4.12
CA ALA A 187 -25.60 2.69 3.22
C ALA A 187 -24.70 1.51 2.88
N TYR A 188 -24.10 1.60 1.69
CA TYR A 188 -22.97 0.78 1.27
C TYR A 188 -21.75 1.64 1.04
N ALA A 189 -20.57 1.09 1.33
CA ALA A 189 -19.29 1.73 1.06
C ALA A 189 -18.35 0.77 0.34
N ALA A 190 -17.46 1.31 -0.50
CA ALA A 190 -16.34 0.61 -1.11
C ALA A 190 -15.04 1.33 -0.75
N THR A 191 -14.05 0.61 -0.25
CA THR A 191 -12.79 1.21 0.18
C THR A 191 -11.58 0.33 -0.08
N SER A 192 -10.40 0.94 -0.16
CA SER A 192 -9.13 0.21 -0.21
C SER A 192 -8.79 -0.44 1.13
N GLU A 193 -9.23 0.12 2.27
CA GLU A 193 -8.96 -0.45 3.61
C GLU A 193 -10.14 -0.36 4.56
N SER A 194 -10.39 -1.45 5.30
CA SER A 194 -11.53 -1.56 6.22
C SER A 194 -11.32 -0.82 7.55
N SER A 195 -10.18 -0.17 7.79
CA SER A 195 -9.87 0.48 9.09
C SER A 195 -10.82 1.60 9.49
N SER A 196 -11.53 2.21 8.52
CA SER A 196 -12.55 3.22 8.78
C SER A 196 -13.88 2.64 9.25
N PHE A 197 -14.18 1.40 8.89
CA PHE A 197 -15.51 0.81 9.03
C PHE A 197 -16.03 0.80 10.49
N PRO A 198 -15.25 0.35 11.50
CA PRO A 198 -15.76 0.32 12.87
C PRO A 198 -16.16 1.69 13.43
N ASN A 199 -15.49 2.77 13.00
CA ASN A 199 -15.77 4.12 13.48
C ASN A 199 -16.82 4.87 12.64
N LEU A 200 -17.24 4.27 11.53
CA LEU A 200 -18.30 4.77 10.64
C LEU A 200 -19.54 3.85 10.65
N ASP A 201 -19.55 2.88 11.58
CA ASP A 201 -20.60 1.89 11.81
C ASP A 201 -20.86 0.96 10.61
N TYR A 202 -19.85 0.73 9.77
CA TYR A 202 -19.91 -0.27 8.71
C TYR A 202 -19.38 -1.62 9.22
N GLU A 203 -20.01 -2.70 8.76
CA GLU A 203 -19.47 -4.06 8.85
C GLU A 203 -18.93 -4.49 7.48
N ILE A 204 -17.93 -5.36 7.46
CA ILE A 204 -17.43 -5.93 6.20
C ILE A 204 -18.50 -6.86 5.64
N GLU A 205 -19.09 -6.48 4.52
CA GLU A 205 -20.06 -7.31 3.79
C GLU A 205 -19.32 -8.36 2.93
N ARG A 206 -18.36 -7.91 2.11
CA ARG A 206 -17.54 -8.80 1.26
C ARG A 206 -16.29 -8.11 0.71
N TYR A 207 -15.35 -8.92 0.23
CA TYR A 207 -14.24 -8.49 -0.60
C TYR A 207 -14.61 -8.70 -2.07
N LEU A 208 -14.44 -7.68 -2.92
CA LEU A 208 -14.63 -7.89 -4.36
C LEU A 208 -13.54 -8.82 -4.88
N GLY A 209 -13.87 -9.84 -5.67
CA GLY A 209 -12.88 -10.72 -6.28
C GLY A 209 -12.09 -10.07 -7.42
N PRO A 210 -11.07 -10.75 -7.95
CA PRO A 210 -10.20 -10.24 -9.01
C PRO A 210 -10.99 -9.95 -10.29
N GLY A 211 -10.86 -8.74 -10.84
CA GLY A 211 -11.61 -8.28 -12.01
C GLY A 211 -13.11 -8.06 -11.76
N GLU A 212 -13.62 -8.25 -10.55
CA GLU A 212 -15.05 -8.10 -10.26
C GLU A 212 -15.51 -6.64 -10.44
N ILE A 213 -16.71 -6.45 -11.00
CA ILE A 213 -17.36 -5.16 -11.14
C ILE A 213 -18.74 -5.21 -10.51
N VAL A 214 -19.00 -4.27 -9.60
CA VAL A 214 -20.29 -4.11 -8.94
C VAL A 214 -20.78 -2.67 -9.07
N ARG A 215 -22.10 -2.48 -9.02
CA ARG A 215 -22.72 -1.18 -8.84
C ARG A 215 -23.46 -1.14 -7.52
N MET A 216 -23.13 -0.15 -6.71
CA MET A 216 -23.73 0.06 -5.40
C MET A 216 -24.81 1.13 -5.47
N TYR A 217 -25.98 0.79 -4.95
CA TYR A 217 -27.06 1.70 -4.58
C TYR A 217 -27.17 1.73 -3.05
N ALA A 218 -27.98 2.64 -2.50
CA ALA A 218 -28.15 2.75 -1.05
C ALA A 218 -28.80 1.51 -0.41
N ASP A 219 -29.53 0.71 -1.18
CA ASP A 219 -30.35 -0.41 -0.74
C ASP A 219 -29.92 -1.77 -1.29
N ARG A 220 -29.06 -1.79 -2.32
CA ARG A 220 -28.65 -3.02 -3.00
C ARG A 220 -27.30 -2.88 -3.70
N ILE A 221 -26.71 -4.03 -4.02
CA ILE A 221 -25.55 -4.14 -4.90
C ILE A 221 -25.95 -4.96 -6.13
N GLU A 222 -25.66 -4.45 -7.31
CA GLU A 222 -25.84 -5.14 -8.58
C GLU A 222 -24.49 -5.69 -9.08
N GLN A 223 -24.45 -6.98 -9.41
CA GLN A 223 -23.27 -7.61 -10.00
C GLN A 223 -23.22 -7.32 -11.50
N LEU A 224 -22.25 -6.52 -11.95
CA LEU A 224 -22.10 -6.21 -13.37
C LEU A 224 -21.18 -7.20 -14.08
N ARG A 225 -20.16 -7.71 -13.37
CA ARG A 225 -19.20 -8.71 -13.87
C ARG A 225 -18.72 -9.60 -12.75
N GLN A 226 -18.80 -10.93 -12.93
CA GLN A 226 -18.34 -11.93 -11.96
C GLN A 226 -16.82 -11.88 -11.77
N PRO A 227 -16.25 -12.29 -10.63
CA PRO A 227 -14.81 -12.34 -10.43
C PRO A 227 -14.12 -13.41 -11.29
N ASN A 228 -12.83 -13.22 -11.57
CA ASN A 228 -11.95 -14.27 -12.10
C ASN A 228 -11.65 -15.32 -11.01
N GLU A 229 -11.24 -16.52 -11.42
CA GLU A 229 -10.84 -17.57 -10.47
C GLU A 229 -9.44 -17.33 -9.90
N GLU A 230 -8.52 -16.88 -10.73
CA GLU A 230 -7.14 -16.62 -10.35
C GLU A 230 -6.98 -15.24 -9.70
N MET A 231 -6.19 -15.20 -8.62
CA MET A 231 -5.95 -14.01 -7.82
C MET A 231 -4.47 -13.96 -7.46
N GLN A 232 -3.89 -12.78 -7.35
CA GLN A 232 -2.53 -12.61 -6.84
C GLN A 232 -2.45 -11.37 -5.93
N ILE A 233 -3.19 -11.34 -4.83
CA ILE A 233 -3.23 -10.18 -3.91
C ILE A 233 -1.85 -9.87 -3.34
N CYS A 234 -1.50 -8.59 -3.21
CA CYS A 234 -0.17 -8.16 -2.81
C CYS A 234 0.18 -8.58 -1.38
N SER A 235 1.21 -9.44 -1.19
CA SER A 235 1.72 -9.81 0.14
C SER A 235 2.17 -8.61 0.98
N PHE A 236 2.61 -7.53 0.33
CA PHE A 236 3.06 -6.30 0.99
C PHE A 236 1.95 -5.55 1.74
N LEU A 237 0.69 -5.87 1.48
CA LEU A 237 -0.45 -5.41 2.28
C LEU A 237 -0.29 -5.82 3.75
N TRP A 238 0.13 -7.06 4.03
CA TRP A 238 0.36 -7.51 5.40
C TRP A 238 1.76 -7.15 5.92
N VAL A 239 2.79 -7.20 5.06
CA VAL A 239 4.18 -6.91 5.47
C VAL A 239 4.33 -5.47 5.98
N TYR A 240 3.79 -4.48 5.26
CA TYR A 240 4.11 -3.06 5.54
C TYR A 240 2.95 -2.09 5.34
N TYR A 241 2.17 -2.26 4.27
CA TYR A 241 1.20 -1.25 3.85
C TYR A 241 0.04 -1.11 4.80
N GLY A 242 -0.61 -2.22 5.08
CA GLY A 242 -1.89 -2.22 5.72
C GLY A 242 -1.84 -1.65 7.12
N PHE A 243 -2.91 -0.93 7.44
CA PHE A 243 -3.15 -0.51 8.79
C PHE A 243 -3.41 -1.73 9.69
N PRO A 244 -2.90 -1.77 10.94
CA PRO A 244 -2.99 -2.96 11.80
C PRO A 244 -4.39 -3.56 11.98
N THR A 245 -5.43 -2.70 12.00
CA THR A 245 -6.83 -3.15 12.16
C THR A 245 -7.53 -3.48 10.84
N SER A 246 -6.89 -3.24 9.70
CA SER A 246 -7.45 -3.61 8.39
C SER A 246 -7.39 -5.12 8.17
N CYS A 247 -8.36 -5.61 7.39
CA CYS A 247 -8.42 -7.00 6.95
C CYS A 247 -8.45 -7.05 5.43
N TYR A 248 -7.66 -7.95 4.84
CA TYR A 248 -7.71 -8.24 3.40
C TYR A 248 -8.01 -9.72 3.21
N GLU A 249 -9.02 -10.06 2.41
CA GLU A 249 -9.46 -11.46 2.23
C GLU A 249 -9.77 -12.17 3.57
N GLY A 250 -10.30 -11.43 4.54
CA GLY A 250 -10.59 -11.91 5.89
C GLY A 250 -9.35 -12.14 6.77
N LYS A 251 -8.16 -11.70 6.35
CA LYS A 251 -6.90 -11.84 7.10
C LYS A 251 -6.48 -10.51 7.68
N ASN A 252 -6.44 -10.42 9.02
CA ASN A 252 -6.07 -9.20 9.73
C ASN A 252 -4.57 -8.93 9.62
N VAL A 253 -4.20 -7.65 9.47
CA VAL A 253 -2.80 -7.23 9.31
C VAL A 253 -1.96 -7.50 10.57
N GLU A 254 -2.43 -7.09 11.74
CA GLU A 254 -1.68 -7.25 12.99
C GLU A 254 -1.51 -8.73 13.36
N GLU A 255 -2.55 -9.55 13.18
CA GLU A 255 -2.51 -10.99 13.42
C GLU A 255 -1.47 -11.69 12.52
N VAL A 256 -1.41 -11.34 11.23
CA VAL A 256 -0.41 -11.89 10.31
C VAL A 256 1.00 -11.49 10.73
N ARG A 257 1.21 -10.21 11.08
CA ARG A 257 2.53 -9.72 11.56
C ARG A 257 2.95 -10.42 12.83
N PHE A 258 2.06 -10.53 13.80
CA PHE A 258 2.28 -11.23 15.07
C PHE A 258 2.64 -12.70 14.83
N THR A 259 1.83 -13.43 14.08
CA THR A 259 2.05 -14.85 13.78
C THR A 259 3.39 -15.08 13.07
N SER A 260 3.71 -14.20 12.11
CA SER A 260 4.98 -14.22 11.38
C SER A 260 6.17 -14.04 12.32
N GLY A 261 6.09 -13.08 13.24
CA GLY A 261 7.11 -12.85 14.27
C GLY A 261 7.25 -14.03 15.23
N MET A 262 6.14 -14.56 15.74
CA MET A 262 6.10 -15.68 16.68
C MET A 262 6.82 -16.91 16.12
N LYS A 263 6.52 -17.28 14.88
CA LYS A 263 7.18 -18.42 14.20
C LYS A 263 8.66 -18.21 14.01
N MET A 264 9.08 -16.98 13.70
CA MET A 264 10.49 -16.65 13.57
C MET A 264 11.21 -16.73 14.92
N GLY A 265 10.60 -16.21 15.99
CA GLY A 265 11.15 -16.24 17.36
C GLY A 265 11.35 -17.65 17.90
N GLN A 266 10.43 -18.57 17.59
CA GLN A 266 10.52 -19.98 18.00
C GLN A 266 11.71 -20.74 17.39
N LYS A 267 12.16 -20.35 16.19
CA LYS A 267 13.24 -21.02 15.46
C LYS A 267 14.59 -20.32 15.60
N ASP A 268 14.62 -19.11 16.13
CA ASP A 268 15.84 -18.32 16.18
C ASP A 268 16.66 -18.65 17.41
N GLU A 269 17.93 -18.96 17.22
CA GLU A 269 18.85 -19.38 18.28
C GLU A 269 19.65 -18.21 18.90
N SER A 270 19.56 -17.00 18.35
CA SER A 270 20.31 -15.85 18.89
C SER A 270 19.98 -15.56 20.36
N GLU A 271 21.00 -15.30 21.18
CA GLU A 271 20.81 -14.89 22.57
C GLU A 271 20.66 -13.38 22.70
N VAL A 272 19.49 -12.93 23.13
CA VAL A 272 19.16 -11.50 23.25
C VAL A 272 18.42 -11.22 24.56
N ASP A 273 18.55 -10.00 25.07
CA ASP A 273 17.97 -9.63 26.37
C ASP A 273 16.56 -9.03 26.22
N CYS A 274 16.24 -8.47 25.05
CA CYS A 274 14.91 -7.97 24.71
C CYS A 274 14.71 -7.75 23.21
N VAL A 275 13.46 -7.59 22.82
CA VAL A 275 13.02 -7.36 21.45
C VAL A 275 12.35 -5.98 21.32
N CYS A 276 12.57 -5.29 20.21
CA CYS A 276 11.95 -4.01 19.90
C CYS A 276 11.50 -3.98 18.45
N GLY A 277 10.31 -3.47 18.16
CA GLY A 277 9.92 -3.19 16.78
C GLY A 277 10.50 -1.85 16.32
N ILE A 278 10.93 -1.74 15.06
CA ILE A 278 11.14 -0.45 14.42
C ILE A 278 9.76 0.15 14.13
N PRO A 279 9.38 1.27 14.78
CA PRO A 279 8.01 1.75 14.74
C PRO A 279 7.64 2.43 13.41
N ASP A 280 6.41 2.28 12.91
CA ASP A 280 5.28 1.57 13.56
C ASP A 280 5.09 0.15 13.01
N SER A 281 5.52 -0.13 11.79
CA SER A 281 5.26 -1.38 11.06
C SER A 281 5.93 -2.62 11.67
N GLY A 282 7.13 -2.48 12.24
CA GLY A 282 7.85 -3.59 12.87
C GLY A 282 7.30 -4.01 14.23
N VAL A 283 6.35 -3.26 14.81
CA VAL A 283 5.84 -3.51 16.18
C VAL A 283 5.08 -4.84 16.28
N GLY A 284 4.14 -5.12 15.37
CA GLY A 284 3.35 -6.35 15.43
C GLY A 284 4.21 -7.61 15.31
N MET A 285 5.20 -7.60 14.40
CA MET A 285 6.18 -8.68 14.30
C MET A 285 7.03 -8.81 15.57
N ALA A 286 7.49 -7.70 16.14
CA ALA A 286 8.31 -7.72 17.36
C ALA A 286 7.55 -8.29 18.57
N LEU A 287 6.26 -7.99 18.70
CA LEU A 287 5.41 -8.54 19.76
C LEU A 287 5.32 -10.06 19.63
N GLY A 288 5.00 -10.56 18.43
CA GLY A 288 4.97 -12.00 18.17
C GLY A 288 6.33 -12.65 18.37
N TYR A 289 7.41 -12.04 17.86
CA TYR A 289 8.76 -12.55 18.00
C TYR A 289 9.17 -12.67 19.48
N ALA A 290 8.88 -11.65 20.29
CA ALA A 290 9.14 -11.66 21.74
C ALA A 290 8.46 -12.84 22.43
N GLU A 291 7.18 -13.09 22.10
CA GLU A 291 6.42 -14.23 22.61
C GLU A 291 7.01 -15.57 22.16
N GLY A 292 7.29 -15.72 20.87
CA GLY A 292 7.87 -16.94 20.31
C GLY A 292 9.27 -17.26 20.84
N LYS A 293 10.09 -16.23 21.14
CA LYS A 293 11.45 -16.36 21.66
C LYS A 293 11.51 -16.48 23.19
N GLY A 294 10.44 -16.10 23.90
CA GLY A 294 10.39 -16.10 25.35
C GLY A 294 11.21 -14.99 26.02
N VAL A 295 11.29 -13.81 25.38
CA VAL A 295 12.05 -12.64 25.88
C VAL A 295 11.15 -11.41 25.92
N PRO A 296 11.41 -10.41 26.78
CA PRO A 296 10.52 -9.26 26.91
C PRO A 296 10.57 -8.34 25.69
N TYR A 297 9.41 -7.78 25.31
CA TYR A 297 9.34 -6.63 24.41
C TYR A 297 9.66 -5.34 25.18
N HIS A 298 10.60 -4.56 24.67
CA HIS A 298 10.98 -3.26 25.20
C HIS A 298 10.99 -2.22 24.09
N ARG A 299 10.43 -1.04 24.39
CA ARG A 299 10.46 0.10 23.47
C ARG A 299 11.82 0.81 23.53
N ALA A 300 12.81 0.20 22.89
CA ALA A 300 14.18 0.72 22.79
C ALA A 300 14.33 1.87 21.78
N ILE A 301 13.39 1.99 20.84
CA ILE A 301 13.26 3.12 19.92
C ILE A 301 11.80 3.56 19.94
N SER A 302 11.55 4.86 19.90
CA SER A 302 10.22 5.44 19.76
C SER A 302 10.15 6.35 18.55
N LYS A 303 9.01 6.35 17.85
CA LYS A 303 8.72 7.32 16.80
C LYS A 303 8.21 8.61 17.42
N TYR A 304 8.77 9.76 17.01
CA TYR A 304 8.29 11.07 17.41
C TYR A 304 7.11 11.49 16.52
N THR A 305 5.90 11.08 16.93
CA THR A 305 4.66 11.28 16.18
C THR A 305 4.04 12.69 16.23
N PRO A 306 4.24 13.56 17.25
CA PRO A 306 3.54 14.84 17.33
C PRO A 306 3.77 15.80 16.16
N THR A 307 4.96 15.79 15.55
CA THR A 307 5.32 16.74 14.48
C THR A 307 5.71 16.07 13.16
N TRP A 308 5.80 14.74 13.13
CA TRP A 308 6.29 13.99 11.96
C TRP A 308 5.38 12.81 11.63
N PRO A 309 4.16 13.07 11.11
CA PRO A 309 3.28 11.99 10.69
C PRO A 309 3.91 11.11 9.62
N ARG A 310 3.36 9.89 9.48
CA ARG A 310 3.73 8.94 8.42
C ARG A 310 3.60 9.58 7.03
N SER A 311 2.62 10.46 6.85
CA SER A 311 2.25 11.04 5.56
C SER A 311 3.10 12.22 5.08
N PHE A 312 4.19 12.59 5.77
CA PHE A 312 5.09 13.64 5.29
C PHE A 312 6.41 13.04 4.79
N THR A 313 6.62 13.13 3.47
CA THR A 313 7.87 12.73 2.80
C THR A 313 8.35 13.86 1.89
N PRO A 314 9.42 14.59 2.27
CA PRO A 314 9.98 15.66 1.44
C PRO A 314 10.38 15.18 0.05
N SER A 315 10.39 16.05 -0.95
CA SER A 315 10.89 15.74 -2.30
C SER A 315 12.43 15.69 -2.36
N ASN A 316 13.12 16.55 -1.61
CA ASN A 316 14.59 16.59 -1.53
C ASN A 316 15.15 15.45 -0.65
N GLN A 317 16.16 14.73 -1.18
CA GLN A 317 16.84 13.63 -0.49
C GLN A 317 17.53 14.06 0.82
N GLU A 318 18.12 15.27 0.89
CA GLU A 318 18.74 15.77 2.13
C GLU A 318 17.69 15.97 3.23
N MET A 319 16.56 16.58 2.88
CA MET A 319 15.43 16.75 3.78
C MET A 319 14.82 15.40 4.18
N ARG A 320 14.77 14.40 3.30
CA ARG A 320 14.33 13.04 3.66
C ARG A 320 15.24 12.42 4.72
N SER A 321 16.56 12.55 4.55
CA SER A 321 17.54 12.04 5.53
C SER A 321 17.40 12.75 6.87
N LEU A 322 17.22 14.08 6.88
CA LEU A 322 16.97 14.84 8.10
C LEU A 322 15.68 14.41 8.78
N VAL A 323 14.56 14.35 8.05
CA VAL A 323 13.26 13.94 8.60
C VAL A 323 13.32 12.51 9.17
N ALA A 324 14.01 11.58 8.50
CA ALA A 324 14.21 10.23 9.02
C ALA A 324 14.98 10.23 10.34
N LYS A 325 16.05 11.02 10.46
CA LYS A 325 16.81 11.19 11.70
C LYS A 325 15.95 11.79 12.82
N MET A 326 15.09 12.75 12.50
CA MET A 326 14.20 13.39 13.48
C MET A 326 13.05 12.50 13.94
N LYS A 327 12.68 11.48 13.15
CA LYS A 327 11.51 10.62 13.42
C LYS A 327 11.77 9.55 14.48
N LEU A 328 12.97 8.99 14.57
CA LEU A 328 13.25 7.87 15.48
C LEU A 328 14.16 8.33 16.62
N ILE A 329 13.68 8.15 17.85
CA ILE A 329 14.37 8.52 19.07
C ILE A 329 14.81 7.24 19.80
N PRO A 330 16.13 6.94 19.87
CA PRO A 330 16.64 5.85 20.68
C PRO A 330 16.46 6.15 22.17
N ASN A 331 16.00 5.15 22.92
CA ASN A 331 15.81 5.24 24.36
C ASN A 331 17.04 4.66 25.09
N ARG A 332 17.98 5.54 25.45
CA ARG A 332 19.24 5.15 26.10
C ARG A 332 19.05 4.25 27.32
N ALA A 333 18.05 4.54 28.15
CA ALA A 333 17.77 3.76 29.36
C ALA A 333 17.37 2.31 29.05
N MET A 334 16.79 2.06 27.87
CA MET A 334 16.40 0.72 27.43
C MET A 334 17.50 0.01 26.63
N LEU A 335 18.51 0.74 26.15
CA LEU A 335 19.61 0.22 25.31
C LEU A 335 20.85 -0.20 26.13
N GLN A 336 21.19 0.55 27.17
CA GLN A 336 22.48 0.46 27.86
C GLN A 336 22.82 -0.97 28.33
N GLY A 337 23.92 -1.52 27.82
CA GLY A 337 24.50 -2.81 28.19
C GLY A 337 23.76 -4.04 27.65
N LYS A 338 22.69 -3.87 26.86
CA LYS A 338 21.82 -4.98 26.43
C LYS A 338 22.14 -5.47 25.03
N ARG A 339 21.88 -6.74 24.77
CA ARG A 339 21.79 -7.38 23.45
C ARG A 339 20.36 -7.21 22.96
N LEU A 340 20.16 -6.39 21.93
CA LEU A 340 18.82 -6.07 21.43
C LEU A 340 18.56 -6.71 20.09
N LEU A 341 17.36 -7.28 19.97
CA LEU A 341 16.82 -7.67 18.68
C LEU A 341 15.79 -6.67 18.19
N PHE A 342 15.98 -6.19 16.98
CA PHE A 342 15.04 -5.31 16.31
C PHE A 342 14.28 -6.06 15.21
N CYS A 343 12.97 -5.87 15.15
CA CYS A 343 12.16 -6.33 14.02
C CYS A 343 11.80 -5.14 13.14
N ASP A 344 12.02 -5.26 11.83
CA ASP A 344 11.67 -4.26 10.82
C ASP A 344 10.87 -4.93 9.69
N ASP A 345 10.11 -4.15 8.91
CA ASP A 345 9.24 -4.72 7.88
C ASP A 345 10.02 -5.24 6.66
N SER A 346 10.98 -4.45 6.17
CA SER A 346 11.69 -4.72 4.92
C SER A 346 13.00 -3.93 4.83
N ILE A 347 13.93 -4.41 4.01
CA ILE A 347 15.15 -3.65 3.64
C ILE A 347 15.11 -3.38 2.14
N VAL A 348 14.85 -2.13 1.75
CA VAL A 348 14.87 -1.69 0.35
C VAL A 348 16.26 -1.17 -0.04
N ARG A 349 16.61 0.06 0.38
CA ARG A 349 17.89 0.71 0.05
C ARG A 349 18.96 0.55 1.13
N GLY A 350 18.54 0.31 2.39
CA GLY A 350 19.47 0.08 3.51
C GLY A 350 20.19 1.30 4.09
N THR A 351 20.15 2.46 3.44
CA THR A 351 20.96 3.64 3.85
C THR A 351 20.60 4.15 5.24
N GLN A 352 19.31 4.15 5.59
CA GLN A 352 18.84 4.61 6.90
C GLN A 352 19.19 3.64 8.02
N LEU A 353 19.17 2.33 7.73
CA LEU A 353 19.41 1.30 8.74
C LEU A 353 20.84 1.36 9.27
N ARG A 354 21.82 1.57 8.38
CA ARG A 354 23.23 1.74 8.76
C ARG A 354 23.45 2.88 9.76
N ASP A 355 22.88 4.05 9.47
CA ASP A 355 23.07 5.23 10.32
C ASP A 355 22.37 5.04 11.68
N ASN A 356 21.21 4.37 11.69
CA ASN A 356 20.50 4.03 12.91
C ASN A 356 21.28 3.04 13.80
N VAL A 357 21.88 1.99 13.23
CA VAL A 357 22.63 0.98 13.99
C VAL A 357 23.81 1.60 14.73
N LYS A 358 24.57 2.49 14.08
CA LYS A 358 25.65 3.22 14.74
C LYS A 358 25.15 3.99 15.98
N ILE A 359 24.02 4.69 15.84
CA ILE A 359 23.42 5.45 16.95
C ILE A 359 23.04 4.53 18.11
N LEU A 360 22.56 3.30 17.84
CA LEU A 360 22.21 2.34 18.90
C LEU A 360 23.42 1.93 19.73
N TYR A 361 24.57 1.67 19.08
CA TYR A 361 25.83 1.41 19.80
C TYR A 361 26.33 2.64 20.55
N ASP A 362 26.27 3.84 19.94
CA ASP A 362 26.65 5.10 20.60
C ASP A 362 25.79 5.34 21.87
N TYR A 363 24.58 4.80 21.91
CA TYR A 363 23.64 4.88 23.05
C TYR A 363 23.78 3.69 24.02
N GLY A 364 24.80 2.85 23.84
CA GLY A 364 25.21 1.83 24.79
C GLY A 364 24.67 0.43 24.54
N ALA A 365 24.08 0.13 23.38
CA ALA A 365 23.75 -1.26 23.03
C ALA A 365 25.02 -2.12 22.99
N LYS A 366 24.95 -3.35 23.50
CA LYS A 366 26.05 -4.33 23.46
C LYS A 366 26.09 -5.07 22.13
N GLU A 367 24.93 -5.51 21.66
CA GLU A 367 24.73 -6.22 20.39
C GLU A 367 23.44 -5.70 19.74
N VAL A 368 23.42 -5.64 18.41
CA VAL A 368 22.27 -5.20 17.62
C VAL A 368 21.95 -6.26 16.56
N HIS A 369 20.90 -7.04 16.80
CA HIS A 369 20.40 -8.07 15.89
C HIS A 369 19.19 -7.51 15.13
N MET A 370 19.07 -7.86 13.85
CA MET A 370 17.94 -7.41 13.01
C MET A 370 17.18 -8.59 12.42
N ARG A 371 15.85 -8.52 12.43
CA ARG A 371 14.93 -9.52 11.87
C ARG A 371 13.91 -8.84 10.97
N ILE A 372 13.83 -9.28 9.73
CA ILE A 372 13.03 -8.62 8.70
C ILE A 372 11.77 -9.44 8.42
N ALA A 373 10.60 -8.79 8.41
CA ALA A 373 9.29 -9.45 8.33
C ALA A 373 9.03 -10.19 7.02
N CYS A 374 9.79 -9.90 5.97
CA CYS A 374 9.68 -10.52 4.66
C CYS A 374 11.01 -11.12 4.17
N PRO A 375 10.99 -11.95 3.12
CA PRO A 375 12.20 -12.34 2.41
C PRO A 375 12.94 -11.14 1.81
N PRO A 376 14.21 -11.29 1.40
CA PRO A 376 14.93 -10.24 0.72
C PRO A 376 14.20 -9.79 -0.56
N LEU A 377 14.19 -8.48 -0.80
CA LEU A 377 13.60 -7.90 -2.00
C LEU A 377 14.55 -8.06 -3.18
N ILE A 378 14.36 -9.08 -4.01
CA ILE A 378 15.22 -9.35 -5.18
C ILE A 378 14.66 -8.69 -6.45
N TYR A 379 13.34 -8.58 -6.57
CA TYR A 379 12.68 -8.07 -7.78
C TYR A 379 11.97 -6.74 -7.51
N ALA A 380 12.10 -5.79 -8.44
CA ALA A 380 11.31 -4.57 -8.41
C ALA A 380 9.85 -4.87 -8.78
N CYS A 381 8.89 -4.24 -8.11
CA CYS A 381 7.47 -4.52 -8.36
C CYS A 381 6.97 -3.83 -9.64
N PRO A 382 6.47 -4.57 -10.66
CA PRO A 382 5.85 -3.97 -11.82
C PRO A 382 4.34 -3.77 -11.65
N PHE A 383 3.72 -4.39 -10.64
CA PHE A 383 2.27 -4.51 -10.55
C PHE A 383 1.60 -3.43 -9.71
N VAL A 384 2.22 -3.00 -8.60
CA VAL A 384 1.63 -2.04 -7.65
C VAL A 384 2.58 -0.89 -7.37
N GLY A 385 2.01 0.31 -7.15
CA GLY A 385 2.77 1.54 -6.91
C GLY A 385 3.30 1.71 -5.49
N PHE A 386 3.31 0.64 -4.70
CA PHE A 386 3.76 0.56 -3.31
C PHE A 386 5.29 0.75 -3.20
N SER A 387 6.07 0.08 -4.05
CA SER A 387 7.49 0.35 -4.25
C SER A 387 7.81 1.82 -4.58
N ALA A 388 8.54 2.58 -3.75
CA ALA A 388 9.22 3.80 -4.23
C ALA A 388 10.40 3.46 -5.18
N SER A 389 10.81 2.20 -5.22
CA SER A 389 11.86 1.70 -6.10
C SER A 389 11.45 1.82 -7.56
N LYS A 390 12.16 2.64 -8.34
CA LYS A 390 11.89 2.83 -9.77
C LYS A 390 12.77 1.96 -10.66
N ASN A 391 13.87 1.43 -10.12
CA ASN A 391 14.80 0.55 -10.83
C ASN A 391 15.35 -0.51 -9.88
N ALA A 392 15.78 -1.64 -10.43
CA ALA A 392 16.26 -2.76 -9.64
C ALA A 392 17.48 -2.41 -8.75
N LEU A 393 18.35 -1.49 -9.19
CA LEU A 393 19.55 -1.10 -8.45
C LEU A 393 19.27 -0.22 -7.22
N GLU A 394 18.04 0.22 -7.01
CA GLU A 394 17.64 0.79 -5.71
C GLU A 394 17.55 -0.28 -4.61
N LEU A 395 17.41 -1.56 -4.97
CA LEU A 395 17.40 -2.64 -4.01
C LEU A 395 18.85 -2.95 -3.57
N ILE A 396 19.10 -2.99 -2.25
CA ILE A 396 20.44 -3.30 -1.73
C ILE A 396 20.93 -4.68 -2.18
N THR A 397 20.02 -5.65 -2.21
CA THR A 397 20.24 -7.01 -2.70
C THR A 397 20.82 -6.99 -4.11
N ARG A 398 20.22 -6.23 -5.03
CA ARG A 398 20.62 -6.11 -6.43
C ARG A 398 21.95 -5.42 -6.62
N ARG A 399 22.29 -4.44 -5.77
CA ARG A 399 23.63 -3.84 -5.76
C ARG A 399 24.69 -4.85 -5.32
N ILE A 400 24.40 -5.64 -4.27
CA ILE A 400 25.32 -6.68 -3.80
C ILE A 400 25.48 -7.78 -4.85
N ILE A 401 24.40 -8.22 -5.48
CA ILE A 401 24.46 -9.20 -6.58
C ILE A 401 25.36 -8.66 -7.69
N LYS A 402 25.19 -7.40 -8.12
CA LYS A 402 26.07 -6.78 -9.12
C LYS A 402 27.54 -6.78 -8.72
N GLU A 403 27.84 -6.47 -7.47
CA GLU A 403 29.22 -6.45 -6.96
C GLU A 403 29.85 -7.85 -6.92
N LEU A 404 29.06 -8.87 -6.58
CA LEU A 404 29.52 -10.26 -6.51
C LEU A 404 29.65 -10.93 -7.88
N GLU A 405 28.75 -10.59 -8.80
CA GLU A 405 28.54 -11.32 -10.05
C GLU A 405 28.95 -10.56 -11.31
N GLY A 406 29.16 -9.24 -11.20
CA GLY A 406 29.36 -8.31 -12.32
C GLY A 406 28.07 -7.88 -13.03
N ASP A 407 26.93 -8.50 -12.72
CA ASP A 407 25.61 -8.25 -13.31
C ASP A 407 24.52 -8.40 -12.24
N GLU A 408 23.71 -7.35 -12.05
CA GLU A 408 22.61 -7.37 -11.08
C GLU A 408 21.52 -8.40 -11.36
N ASN A 409 21.46 -8.98 -12.58
CA ASN A 409 20.44 -9.94 -13.00
C ASN A 409 20.89 -11.40 -12.92
N LYS A 410 22.14 -11.66 -12.54
CA LYS A 410 22.70 -13.01 -12.57
C LYS A 410 22.26 -13.82 -11.35
N ASN A 411 21.92 -15.09 -11.57
CA ASN A 411 21.63 -16.08 -10.51
C ASN A 411 20.52 -15.70 -9.50
N LEU A 412 19.55 -14.86 -9.88
CA LEU A 412 18.55 -14.31 -8.94
C LEU A 412 17.80 -15.36 -8.13
N GLU A 413 17.44 -16.49 -8.75
CA GLU A 413 16.73 -17.58 -8.09
C GLU A 413 17.53 -18.10 -6.87
N LYS A 414 18.85 -18.19 -7.00
CA LYS A 414 19.71 -18.64 -5.89
C LYS A 414 19.71 -17.63 -4.76
N TYR A 415 19.85 -16.33 -5.05
CA TYR A 415 19.76 -15.27 -4.05
C TYR A 415 18.36 -15.13 -3.42
N ALA A 416 17.30 -15.55 -4.11
CA ALA A 416 15.93 -15.60 -3.59
C ALA A 416 15.66 -16.85 -2.73
N THR A 417 16.45 -17.92 -2.89
CA THR A 417 16.28 -19.19 -2.16
C THR A 417 16.95 -19.11 -0.80
N THR A 418 16.13 -19.07 0.26
CA THR A 418 16.62 -19.05 1.65
C THR A 418 17.51 -20.26 1.93
N GLY A 419 18.69 -20.02 2.52
CA GLY A 419 19.67 -21.07 2.85
C GLY A 419 20.62 -21.47 1.72
N SER A 420 20.49 -20.90 0.52
CA SER A 420 21.49 -21.12 -0.53
C SER A 420 22.83 -20.43 -0.17
N PRO A 421 23.98 -20.91 -0.68
CA PRO A 421 25.26 -20.24 -0.45
C PRO A 421 25.28 -18.78 -0.90
N GLU A 422 24.64 -18.47 -2.03
CA GLU A 422 24.50 -17.11 -2.55
C GLU A 422 23.62 -16.22 -1.66
N TYR A 423 22.52 -16.75 -1.15
CA TYR A 423 21.64 -16.07 -0.20
C TYR A 423 22.39 -15.73 1.10
N GLU A 424 23.03 -16.72 1.74
CA GLU A 424 23.71 -16.52 3.02
C GLU A 424 24.84 -15.48 2.87
N LYS A 425 25.64 -15.60 1.81
CA LYS A 425 26.69 -14.64 1.49
C LYS A 425 26.14 -13.21 1.31
N MET A 426 25.01 -13.06 0.62
CA MET A 426 24.38 -11.74 0.46
C MET A 426 23.90 -11.18 1.80
N VAL A 427 23.26 -12.00 2.65
CA VAL A 427 22.78 -11.59 3.97
C VAL A 427 23.93 -11.17 4.87
N ASP A 428 25.03 -11.92 4.88
CA ASP A 428 26.24 -11.59 5.64
C ASP A 428 26.83 -10.25 5.22
N ILE A 429 26.94 -9.99 3.92
CA ILE A 429 27.42 -8.70 3.39
C ILE A 429 26.50 -7.55 3.82
N ILE A 430 25.18 -7.76 3.83
CA ILE A 430 24.23 -6.74 4.31
C ILE A 430 24.45 -6.49 5.81
N ALA A 431 24.59 -7.55 6.61
CA ALA A 431 24.82 -7.45 8.05
C ALA A 431 26.10 -6.66 8.37
N GLU A 432 27.21 -7.02 7.72
CA GLU A 432 28.51 -6.36 7.88
C GLU A 432 28.44 -4.88 7.49
N ARG A 433 27.83 -4.55 6.34
CA ARG A 433 27.68 -3.16 5.88
C ARG A 433 26.91 -2.28 6.84
N PHE A 434 26.02 -2.85 7.63
CA PHE A 434 25.21 -2.13 8.61
C PHE A 434 25.81 -2.19 10.03
N GLY A 435 26.87 -2.97 10.26
CA GLY A 435 27.43 -3.18 11.60
C GLY A 435 26.50 -3.97 12.52
N LEU A 436 25.65 -4.83 11.97
CA LEU A 436 24.73 -5.67 12.74
C LEU A 436 25.49 -6.87 13.34
N SER A 437 25.12 -7.26 14.56
CA SER A 437 25.60 -8.50 15.17
C SER A 437 25.04 -9.74 14.48
N SER A 438 23.82 -9.65 13.94
CA SER A 438 23.25 -10.66 13.02
C SER A 438 22.08 -10.07 12.24
N LEU A 439 21.83 -10.60 11.05
CA LEU A 439 20.68 -10.29 10.22
C LEU A 439 20.00 -11.59 9.80
N LYS A 440 18.67 -11.65 9.90
CA LYS A 440 17.88 -12.71 9.26
C LYS A 440 16.65 -12.12 8.62
N PHE A 441 16.29 -12.63 7.45
CA PHE A 441 15.01 -12.36 6.80
C PHE A 441 14.03 -13.48 7.12
N ASN A 442 12.74 -13.16 7.18
CA ASN A 442 11.73 -14.18 7.31
C ASN A 442 11.61 -14.97 6.00
N THR A 443 11.23 -16.24 6.09
CA THR A 443 11.13 -17.10 4.91
C THR A 443 9.81 -16.87 4.17
N LEU A 444 9.79 -17.21 2.89
CA LEU A 444 8.58 -17.09 2.08
C LEU A 444 7.47 -18.01 2.60
N GLU A 445 7.84 -19.20 3.03
CA GLU A 445 6.94 -20.21 3.59
C GLU A 445 6.28 -19.68 4.86
N THR A 446 7.07 -19.09 5.76
CA THR A 446 6.56 -18.52 7.01
C THR A 446 5.62 -17.36 6.74
N LEU A 447 5.94 -16.50 5.76
CA LEU A 447 5.07 -15.38 5.35
C LEU A 447 3.74 -15.88 4.78
N ILE A 448 3.77 -16.84 3.84
CA ILE A 448 2.56 -17.41 3.23
C ILE A 448 1.70 -18.13 4.27
N GLU A 449 2.34 -18.90 5.14
CA GLU A 449 1.64 -19.61 6.21
C GLU A 449 1.01 -18.63 7.21
N ALA A 450 1.69 -17.53 7.56
CA ALA A 450 1.13 -16.49 8.41
C ALA A 450 -0.04 -15.75 7.76
N ILE A 451 0.04 -15.43 6.45
CA ILE A 451 -1.08 -14.85 5.69
C ILE A 451 -2.27 -15.83 5.67
N GLY A 452 -2.00 -17.14 5.59
CA GLY A 452 -3.05 -18.16 5.63
C GLY A 452 -3.89 -18.21 4.35
N LEU A 453 -3.34 -17.75 3.23
CA LEU A 453 -3.87 -17.92 1.88
C LEU A 453 -2.95 -18.86 1.09
N PRO A 454 -3.46 -19.62 0.10
CA PRO A 454 -2.62 -20.41 -0.78
C PRO A 454 -1.59 -19.52 -1.51
N LYS A 455 -0.34 -19.99 -1.66
CA LYS A 455 0.72 -19.23 -2.35
C LYS A 455 0.28 -18.72 -3.72
N CYS A 456 -0.45 -19.55 -4.50
CA CYS A 456 -0.93 -19.16 -5.82
C CYS A 456 -1.88 -17.94 -5.81
N LYS A 457 -2.54 -17.67 -4.67
CA LYS A 457 -3.43 -16.52 -4.48
C LYS A 457 -2.72 -15.24 -4.02
N VAL A 458 -1.43 -15.32 -3.66
CA VAL A 458 -0.66 -14.23 -3.07
C VAL A 458 0.48 -13.84 -4.01
N CYS A 459 0.60 -12.55 -4.32
CA CYS A 459 1.75 -12.02 -5.05
C CYS A 459 2.99 -12.06 -4.16
N THR A 460 4.00 -12.79 -4.61
CA THR A 460 5.32 -12.87 -3.98
C THR A 460 6.44 -12.40 -4.90
N HIS A 461 6.10 -11.75 -6.02
CA HIS A 461 7.05 -11.36 -7.07
C HIS A 461 8.29 -10.65 -6.54
N CYS A 462 8.15 -9.71 -5.60
CA CYS A 462 9.27 -8.97 -5.03
C CYS A 462 10.36 -9.88 -4.41
N PHE A 463 9.97 -11.09 -3.99
CA PHE A 463 10.82 -12.08 -3.34
C PHE A 463 11.32 -13.13 -4.34
N ASP A 464 10.42 -13.73 -5.11
CA ASP A 464 10.71 -14.94 -5.91
C ASP A 464 10.42 -14.80 -7.42
N GLY A 465 9.99 -13.62 -7.88
CA GLY A 465 9.74 -13.35 -9.30
C GLY A 465 8.53 -14.07 -9.90
N SER A 466 7.75 -14.83 -9.13
CA SER A 466 6.79 -15.82 -9.64
C SER A 466 5.46 -15.28 -10.21
N SER A 467 5.21 -13.96 -10.14
CA SER A 467 3.92 -13.37 -10.57
C SER A 467 3.93 -12.81 -12.00
N HIS A 468 2.74 -12.58 -12.58
CA HIS A 468 2.52 -12.23 -14.00
C HIS A 468 1.41 -11.17 -14.23
N PHE A 469 1.23 -10.74 -15.49
CA PHE A 469 0.26 -9.72 -15.93
C PHE A 469 -1.04 -10.30 -16.51
#